data_AF-A0A372F3N4-F1
#
_entry.id   AF-A0A372F3N4-F1
#
_cell.length_a   1.000
_cell.length_b   1.000
_cell.length_c   1.000
_cell.angle_alpha   90.00
_cell.angle_beta   90.00
_cell.angle_gamma   90.00
#
_symmetry.space_group_name_H-M   'P 1'
#
loop_
_entity.id
_entity.type
_entity.pdbx_description
1 polymer ?
#
loop_
_entity_poly.entity_id
_entity_poly.type
_entity_poly.pdbx_seq_one_letter_code
_entity_poly.pdbx_strand_id
1 'polypeptide(L)'
;MAAIKKNNTALARQHSEALDANLWRNSNQSVSKDQISTKRINDLNVASLELQGVIQSAEGKYEEAIKTLESARQKEEDLGYSEPPTYARPVLISLAEAHLKEDRFDKAEKTYQELLKKHPNSANGIWGLYKVYKQTNDHQKLHEYQEKLNEVLRQGDKSLFPL
;
A
#
# COMPACT_ATOMS: atom_id res chain seq x y z
N MET A 1 9.49 3.29 0.86
CA MET A 1 9.21 2.23 1.86
C MET A 1 10.43 1.58 2.52
N ALA A 2 11.62 1.47 1.88
CA ALA A 2 12.77 0.77 2.48
C ALA A 2 13.28 1.36 3.81
N ALA A 3 13.31 2.70 3.95
CA ALA A 3 13.67 3.36 5.21
C ALA A 3 12.71 3.00 6.36
N ILE A 4 11.41 2.87 6.06
CA ILE A 4 10.37 2.48 7.01
C ILE A 4 10.60 1.04 7.50
N LYS A 5 10.96 0.11 6.61
CA LYS A 5 11.33 -1.27 6.98
C LYS A 5 12.52 -1.34 7.93
N LYS A 6 13.41 -0.34 7.90
CA LYS A 6 14.55 -0.19 8.81
C LYS A 6 14.23 0.67 10.04
N ASN A 7 12.94 0.93 10.30
CA ASN A 7 12.46 1.80 11.37
C ASN A 7 13.03 3.24 11.34
N ASN A 8 13.43 3.72 10.17
CA ASN A 8 13.95 5.07 9.98
C ASN A 8 12.87 5.97 9.35
N THR A 9 11.89 6.35 10.18
CA THR A 9 10.77 7.22 9.77
C THR A 9 11.23 8.64 9.43
N ALA A 10 12.28 9.15 10.08
CA ALA A 10 12.86 10.46 9.78
C ALA A 10 13.39 10.54 8.34
N LEU A 11 14.18 9.55 7.90
CA LEU A 11 14.66 9.48 6.52
C LEU A 11 13.51 9.27 5.52
N ALA A 12 12.52 8.45 5.89
CA ALA A 12 11.34 8.25 5.05
C ALA A 12 10.57 9.58 4.84
N ARG A 13 10.40 10.37 5.90
CA ARG A 13 9.76 11.68 5.85
C ARG A 13 10.55 12.66 4.99
N GLN A 14 11.87 12.73 5.16
CA GLN A 14 12.73 13.56 4.33
C GLN A 14 12.55 13.24 2.84
N HIS A 15 12.49 11.96 2.46
CA HIS A 15 12.26 11.56 1.08
C HIS A 15 10.83 11.88 0.59
N SER A 16 9.83 11.76 1.46
CA SER A 16 8.45 12.14 1.14
C SER A 16 8.33 13.64 0.86
N GLU A 17 8.87 14.47 1.75
CA GLU A 17 8.87 15.93 1.60
C GLU A 17 9.64 16.38 0.36
N ALA A 18 10.77 15.72 0.06
CA ALA A 18 11.53 15.99 -1.15
C ALA A 18 10.74 15.65 -2.43
N LEU A 19 9.96 14.56 -2.42
CA LEU A 19 9.08 14.21 -3.54
C LEU A 19 7.99 15.29 -3.72
N ASP A 20 7.32 15.69 -2.64
CA ASP A 20 6.28 16.73 -2.69
C ASP A 20 6.82 18.07 -3.21
N ALA A 21 8.00 18.47 -2.73
CA ALA A 21 8.66 19.68 -3.21
C ALA A 21 8.98 19.61 -4.71
N ASN A 22 9.42 18.44 -5.21
CA ASN A 22 9.70 18.26 -6.63
C ASN A 22 8.43 18.27 -7.48
N LEU A 23 7.34 17.65 -7.02
CA LEU A 23 6.04 17.66 -7.70
C LEU A 23 5.46 19.08 -7.78
N TRP A 24 5.60 19.85 -6.69
CA TRP A 24 5.19 21.25 -6.65
C TRP A 24 6.02 22.10 -7.63
N ARG A 25 7.36 21.97 -7.63
CA ARG A 25 8.23 22.68 -8.58
C ARG A 25 7.91 22.33 -10.03
N ASN A 26 7.67 21.05 -10.34
CA ASN A 26 7.28 20.62 -11.67
C ASN A 26 6.00 21.32 -12.16
N SER A 27 5.04 21.53 -11.25
CA SER A 27 3.75 22.12 -11.59
C SER A 27 3.77 23.66 -11.63
N ASN A 28 4.67 24.30 -10.88
CA ASN A 28 4.63 25.75 -10.65
C ASN A 28 5.84 26.52 -11.19
N GLN A 29 6.98 25.85 -11.45
CA GLN A 29 8.26 26.51 -11.76
C GLN A 29 8.97 25.95 -12.99
N SER A 30 8.65 24.73 -13.44
CA SER A 30 9.30 24.13 -14.61
C SER A 30 8.89 24.80 -15.93
N VAL A 31 9.84 24.91 -16.85
CA VAL A 31 9.60 25.28 -18.25
C VAL A 31 9.10 24.08 -19.05
N SER A 32 8.30 24.32 -20.09
CA SER A 32 7.53 23.29 -20.81
C SER A 32 8.33 22.07 -21.29
N LYS A 33 9.60 22.28 -21.69
CA LYS A 33 10.48 21.20 -22.19
C LYS A 33 10.90 20.18 -21.12
N ASP A 34 10.88 20.56 -19.84
CA ASP A 34 11.33 19.74 -18.72
C ASP A 34 10.15 19.26 -17.85
N GLN A 35 8.91 19.58 -18.24
CA GLN A 35 7.72 19.26 -17.46
C GLN A 35 7.37 17.77 -17.58
N ILE A 36 7.31 17.11 -16.43
CA ILE A 36 6.80 15.74 -16.33
C ILE A 36 5.34 15.72 -16.79
N SER A 37 4.97 14.73 -17.61
CA SER A 37 3.61 14.60 -18.12
C SER A 37 2.58 14.50 -16.99
N THR A 38 1.39 15.06 -17.19
CA THR A 38 0.29 15.04 -16.21
C THR A 38 -0.04 13.63 -15.74
N LYS A 39 -0.02 12.65 -16.65
CA LYS A 39 -0.24 11.23 -16.33
C LYS A 39 0.77 10.74 -15.29
N ARG A 40 2.06 11.01 -15.51
CA ARG A 40 3.13 10.61 -14.59
C ARG A 40 3.07 11.36 -13.26
N ILE A 41 2.67 12.63 -13.28
CA ILE A 41 2.43 13.40 -12.04
C ILE A 41 1.30 12.78 -11.22
N ASN A 42 0.22 12.33 -11.85
CA ASN A 42 -0.87 11.67 -11.14
C ASN A 42 -0.40 10.36 -10.50
N ASP A 43 0.38 9.53 -11.21
CA ASP A 43 0.97 8.32 -10.63
C ASP A 43 1.85 8.64 -9.41
N LEU A 44 2.68 9.70 -9.49
CA LEU A 44 3.56 10.12 -8.41
C LEU A 44 2.81 10.73 -7.22
N ASN A 45 1.66 11.38 -7.46
CA ASN A 45 0.79 11.88 -6.39
C ASN A 45 0.18 10.73 -5.59
N VAL A 46 -0.25 9.64 -6.25
CA VAL A 46 -0.69 8.42 -5.56
C VAL A 46 0.44 7.86 -4.70
N ALA A 47 1.64 7.73 -5.27
CA ALA A 47 2.81 7.22 -4.55
C ALA A 47 3.19 8.09 -3.34
N SER A 48 3.09 9.43 -3.48
CA SER A 48 3.38 10.35 -2.38
C SER A 48 2.38 10.19 -1.24
N LEU A 49 1.08 10.21 -1.53
CA LEU A 49 0.04 10.02 -0.52
C LEU A 49 0.16 8.66 0.16
N GLU A 50 0.40 7.58 -0.60
CA GLU A 50 0.61 6.26 -0.02
C GLU A 50 1.82 6.25 0.93
N LEU A 51 2.94 6.87 0.53
CA LEU A 51 4.14 6.96 1.36
C LEU A 51 3.88 7.74 2.65
N GLN A 52 3.20 8.88 2.58
CA GLN A 52 2.83 9.67 3.75
C GLN A 52 1.96 8.86 4.73
N GLY A 53 0.96 8.16 4.22
CA GLY A 53 0.10 7.30 5.02
C GLY A 53 0.85 6.16 5.70
N VAL A 54 1.78 5.50 4.99
CA VAL A 54 2.62 4.44 5.59
C VAL A 54 3.57 5.00 6.64
N ILE A 55 4.10 6.22 6.46
CA ILE A 55 4.93 6.89 7.48
C ILE A 55 4.10 7.19 8.72
N GLN A 56 2.91 7.78 8.56
CA GLN A 56 1.98 8.06 9.68
C GLN A 56 1.64 6.77 10.44
N SER A 57 1.33 5.69 9.73
CA SER A 57 1.07 4.38 10.34
C SER A 57 2.29 3.83 11.09
N ALA A 58 3.50 4.00 10.56
CA ALA A 58 4.73 3.60 11.26
C ALA A 58 5.02 4.46 12.50
N GLU A 59 4.49 5.67 12.58
CA GLU A 59 4.59 6.57 13.72
C GLU A 59 3.45 6.38 14.75
N GLY A 60 2.55 5.42 14.55
CA GLY A 60 1.40 5.17 15.42
C GLY A 60 0.24 6.16 15.25
N LYS A 61 0.27 7.01 14.22
CA LYS A 61 -0.79 7.98 13.88
C LYS A 61 -1.82 7.33 12.96
N TYR A 62 -2.54 6.35 13.49
CA TYR A 62 -3.32 5.42 12.66
C TYR A 62 -4.53 6.08 11.99
N GLU A 63 -5.28 6.92 12.71
CA GLU A 63 -6.41 7.65 12.14
C GLU A 63 -5.97 8.57 10.99
N GLU A 64 -4.87 9.30 11.15
CA GLU A 64 -4.31 10.14 10.09
C GLU A 64 -3.82 9.29 8.92
N ALA A 65 -3.13 8.18 9.21
CA ALA A 65 -2.65 7.25 8.19
C ALA A 65 -3.79 6.74 7.30
N ILE A 66 -4.88 6.29 7.92
CA ILE A 66 -6.06 5.76 7.22
C ILE A 66 -6.70 6.84 6.36
N LYS A 67 -6.87 8.06 6.88
CA LYS A 67 -7.42 9.19 6.11
C LYS A 67 -6.57 9.50 4.88
N THR A 68 -5.24 9.52 5.05
CA THR A 68 -4.30 9.76 3.96
C THR A 68 -4.32 8.61 2.94
N LEU A 69 -4.38 7.36 3.39
CA LEU A 69 -4.43 6.17 2.54
C LEU A 69 -5.75 6.03 1.78
N GLU A 70 -6.88 6.44 2.35
CA GLU A 70 -8.15 6.55 1.61
C GLU A 70 -8.07 7.60 0.51
N SER A 71 -7.39 8.72 0.77
CA SER A 71 -7.13 9.74 -0.25
C SER A 71 -6.24 9.19 -1.38
N ALA A 72 -5.22 8.41 -1.02
CA ALA A 72 -4.36 7.72 -1.99
C ALA A 72 -5.16 6.69 -2.81
N ARG A 73 -6.05 5.91 -2.17
CA ARG A 73 -6.92 4.91 -2.84
C ARG A 73 -7.84 5.60 -3.84
N GLN A 74 -8.48 6.71 -3.45
CA GLN A 74 -9.32 7.47 -4.37
C GLN A 74 -8.53 7.99 -5.56
N LYS A 75 -7.31 8.50 -5.33
CA LYS A 75 -6.44 8.97 -6.41
C LYS A 75 -5.96 7.87 -7.33
N GLU A 76 -5.71 6.67 -6.79
CA GLU A 76 -5.42 5.47 -7.58
C GLU A 76 -6.61 5.10 -8.47
N GLU A 77 -7.84 5.12 -7.94
CA GLU A 77 -9.06 4.87 -8.72
C GLU A 77 -9.26 5.92 -9.83
N ASP A 78 -8.95 7.19 -9.54
CA ASP A 78 -9.01 8.30 -10.51
C ASP A 78 -8.01 8.12 -11.68
N LEU A 79 -6.94 7.32 -11.53
CA LEU A 79 -6.01 7.01 -12.64
C LEU A 79 -6.69 6.23 -13.77
N GLY A 80 -7.77 5.51 -13.44
CA GLY A 80 -8.51 4.68 -14.38
C GLY A 80 -7.75 3.44 -14.86
N TYR A 81 -8.37 2.74 -15.79
CA TYR A 81 -7.81 1.52 -16.35
C TYR A 81 -6.65 1.80 -17.31
N SER A 82 -5.58 1.03 -17.19
CA SER A 82 -4.46 1.01 -18.14
C SER A 82 -3.82 -0.37 -18.21
N GLU A 83 -3.31 -0.73 -19.40
CA GLU A 83 -2.59 -1.98 -19.64
C GLU A 83 -1.17 -1.69 -20.17
N PRO A 84 -0.11 -1.95 -19.38
CA PRO A 84 -0.15 -2.37 -17.97
C PRO A 84 -0.63 -1.25 -17.03
N PRO A 85 -1.06 -1.57 -15.80
CA PRO A 85 -1.37 -0.57 -14.79
C PRO A 85 -0.19 0.38 -14.57
N THR A 86 -0.45 1.69 -14.56
CA THR A 86 0.59 2.69 -14.35
C THR A 86 1.08 2.71 -12.91
N TYR A 87 0.17 2.45 -11.96
CA TYR A 87 0.48 2.21 -10.57
C TYR A 87 0.34 0.72 -10.24
N ALA A 88 1.48 0.02 -10.18
CA ALA A 88 1.49 -1.44 -10.13
C ALA A 88 1.20 -2.05 -8.74
N ARG A 89 1.32 -1.27 -7.66
CA ARG A 89 1.11 -1.74 -6.29
C ARG A 89 -0.19 -1.18 -5.72
N PRO A 90 -1.26 -1.98 -5.56
CA PRO A 90 -2.53 -1.50 -5.04
C PRO A 90 -2.40 -0.80 -3.69
N VAL A 91 -2.97 0.41 -3.55
CA VAL A 91 -2.98 1.17 -2.29
C VAL A 91 -3.71 0.41 -1.18
N LEU A 92 -4.68 -0.43 -1.55
CA LEU A 92 -5.41 -1.32 -0.65
C LEU A 92 -4.49 -2.16 0.25
N ILE A 93 -3.28 -2.51 -0.21
CA ILE A 93 -2.30 -3.24 0.62
C ILE A 93 -1.91 -2.38 1.82
N SER A 94 -1.52 -1.12 1.59
CA SER A 94 -1.08 -0.21 2.65
C SER A 94 -2.23 0.18 3.57
N LEU A 95 -3.42 0.41 3.02
CA LEU A 95 -4.63 0.72 3.80
C LEU A 95 -5.00 -0.43 4.74
N ALA A 96 -5.00 -1.67 4.25
CA ALA A 96 -5.30 -2.84 5.08
C ALA A 96 -4.22 -3.07 6.15
N GLU A 97 -2.94 -2.83 5.84
CA GLU A 97 -1.86 -2.87 6.83
C GLU A 97 -2.00 -1.80 7.92
N ALA A 98 -2.47 -0.60 7.58
CA ALA A 98 -2.74 0.44 8.57
C ALA A 98 -3.89 0.03 9.51
N HIS A 99 -4.99 -0.51 8.97
CA HIS A 99 -6.08 -1.06 9.79
C HIS A 99 -5.62 -2.20 10.71
N LEU A 100 -4.76 -3.09 10.20
CA LEU A 100 -4.24 -4.20 10.99
C LEU A 100 -3.38 -3.72 12.17
N LYS A 101 -2.55 -2.67 11.98
CA LYS A 101 -1.71 -2.09 13.05
C LYS A 101 -2.48 -1.30 14.09
N GLU A 102 -3.67 -0.82 13.74
CA GLU A 102 -4.62 -0.15 14.63
C GLU A 102 -5.57 -1.15 15.32
N ASP A 103 -5.32 -2.45 15.18
CA ASP A 103 -6.18 -3.53 15.70
C ASP A 103 -7.63 -3.50 15.19
N ARG A 104 -7.89 -2.82 14.06
CA ARG A 104 -9.20 -2.81 13.38
C ARG A 104 -9.33 -4.00 12.44
N PHE A 105 -9.32 -5.21 13.00
CA PHE A 105 -9.27 -6.48 12.26
C PHE A 105 -10.40 -6.64 11.23
N ASP A 106 -11.64 -6.28 11.57
CA ASP A 106 -12.79 -6.36 10.64
C ASP A 106 -12.57 -5.49 9.40
N LYS A 107 -12.01 -4.29 9.58
CA LYS A 107 -11.71 -3.37 8.47
C LYS A 107 -10.54 -3.92 7.65
N ALA A 108 -9.49 -4.41 8.29
CA ALA A 108 -8.35 -5.03 7.61
C ALA A 108 -8.79 -6.23 6.76
N GLU A 109 -9.61 -7.14 7.30
CA GLU A 109 -10.19 -8.28 6.56
C GLU A 109 -10.94 -7.78 5.32
N LYS A 110 -11.86 -6.84 5.50
CA LYS A 110 -12.67 -6.30 4.40
C LYS A 110 -11.80 -5.67 3.31
N THR A 111 -10.79 -4.88 3.67
CA THR A 111 -9.90 -4.23 2.69
C THR A 111 -9.03 -5.25 1.95
N TYR A 112 -8.50 -6.29 2.61
CA TYR A 112 -7.78 -7.36 1.91
C TYR A 112 -8.71 -8.22 1.03
N GLN A 113 -9.95 -8.46 1.45
CA GLN A 113 -10.94 -9.12 0.60
C GLN A 113 -11.26 -8.30 -0.64
N GLU A 114 -11.35 -6.98 -0.54
CA GLU A 114 -11.48 -6.09 -1.70
C GLU A 114 -10.27 -6.21 -2.65
N LEU A 115 -9.06 -6.24 -2.09
CA LEU A 115 -7.85 -6.46 -2.87
C LEU A 115 -7.90 -7.79 -3.63
N LEU A 116 -8.34 -8.87 -3.00
CA LEU A 116 -8.47 -10.18 -3.66
C LEU A 116 -9.61 -10.26 -4.66
N LYS A 117 -10.67 -9.45 -4.52
CA LYS A 117 -11.69 -9.33 -5.57
C LYS A 117 -11.10 -8.73 -6.85
N LYS A 118 -10.24 -7.72 -6.72
CA LYS A 118 -9.54 -7.07 -7.85
C LYS A 118 -8.36 -7.91 -8.37
N HIS A 119 -7.67 -8.62 -7.47
CA HIS A 119 -6.46 -9.40 -7.76
C HIS A 119 -6.50 -10.76 -7.03
N PRO A 120 -7.24 -11.76 -7.56
CA PRO A 120 -7.51 -13.03 -6.85
C PRO A 120 -6.29 -13.80 -6.38
N ASN A 121 -5.17 -13.71 -7.10
CA ASN A 121 -3.92 -14.41 -6.77
C ASN A 121 -2.85 -13.47 -6.16
N SER A 122 -3.27 -12.34 -5.58
CA SER A 122 -2.33 -11.44 -4.90
C SER A 122 -1.79 -12.08 -3.63
N ALA A 123 -0.52 -12.50 -3.64
CA ALA A 123 0.16 -13.03 -2.46
C ALA A 123 0.12 -12.05 -1.27
N ASN A 124 0.20 -10.73 -1.53
CA ASN A 124 0.05 -9.71 -0.49
C ASN A 124 -1.33 -9.73 0.17
N GLY A 125 -2.40 -9.94 -0.60
CA GLY A 125 -3.76 -10.01 -0.06
C GLY A 125 -4.00 -11.28 0.75
N ILE A 126 -3.53 -12.42 0.24
CA ILE A 126 -3.64 -13.71 0.93
C ILE A 126 -2.85 -13.69 2.23
N TRP A 127 -1.60 -13.23 2.20
CA TRP A 127 -0.77 -13.08 3.40
C TRP A 127 -1.33 -12.05 4.38
N GLY A 128 -1.92 -10.97 3.86
CA GLY A 128 -2.67 -9.99 4.64
C GLY A 128 -3.78 -10.63 5.48
N LEU A 129 -4.61 -11.45 4.86
CA LEU A 129 -5.69 -12.18 5.53
C LEU A 129 -5.16 -13.24 6.50
N TYR A 130 -4.09 -13.96 6.14
CA TYR A 130 -3.40 -14.85 7.08
C TYR A 130 -2.99 -14.09 8.36
N LYS A 131 -2.39 -12.89 8.24
CA LYS A 131 -2.03 -12.06 9.41
C LYS A 131 -3.25 -11.66 10.23
N VAL A 132 -4.36 -11.30 9.59
CA VAL A 132 -5.60 -10.96 10.31
C VAL A 132 -6.08 -12.14 11.13
N TYR A 133 -6.23 -13.32 10.52
CA TYR A 133 -6.73 -14.51 11.22
C TYR A 133 -5.77 -15.03 12.31
N LYS A 134 -4.47 -14.75 12.16
CA LYS A 134 -3.48 -15.01 13.20
C LYS A 134 -3.72 -14.13 14.43
N GLN A 135 -4.06 -12.85 14.23
CA GLN A 135 -4.35 -11.92 15.33
C GLN A 135 -5.70 -12.19 15.99
N THR A 136 -6.70 -12.63 15.22
CA THR A 136 -8.05 -12.93 15.74
C THR A 136 -8.21 -14.36 16.27
N ASN A 137 -7.16 -15.19 16.21
CA ASN A 137 -7.17 -16.61 16.58
C ASN A 137 -8.22 -17.47 15.84
N ASP A 138 -8.57 -17.10 14.60
CA ASP A 138 -9.41 -17.93 13.73
C ASP A 138 -8.55 -19.04 13.09
N HIS A 139 -8.35 -20.14 13.82
CA HIS A 139 -7.49 -21.24 13.39
C HIS A 139 -7.92 -21.89 12.07
N GLN A 140 -9.23 -21.94 11.80
CA GLN A 140 -9.75 -22.53 10.57
C GLN A 140 -9.36 -21.68 9.37
N LYS A 141 -9.67 -20.38 9.40
CA LYS A 141 -9.29 -19.48 8.30
C LYS A 141 -7.78 -19.28 8.21
N LEU A 142 -7.07 -19.29 9.33
CA LEU A 142 -5.61 -19.23 9.34
C LEU A 142 -4.99 -20.36 8.51
N HIS A 143 -5.43 -21.61 8.73
CA HIS A 143 -4.97 -22.78 7.97
C HIS A 143 -5.35 -22.66 6.48
N GLU A 144 -6.58 -22.28 6.18
CA GLU A 144 -7.06 -22.08 4.81
C GLU A 144 -6.17 -21.08 4.03
N TYR A 145 -5.86 -19.93 4.64
CA TYR A 145 -5.06 -18.90 3.98
C TYR A 145 -3.56 -19.23 3.94
N GLN A 146 -3.08 -20.07 4.85
CA GLN A 146 -1.74 -20.64 4.77
C GLN A 146 -1.59 -21.58 3.56
N GLU A 147 -2.57 -22.45 3.30
CA GLU A 147 -2.59 -23.33 2.13
C GLU A 147 -2.68 -22.53 0.83
N LYS A 148 -3.59 -21.55 0.75
CA LYS A 148 -3.71 -20.64 -0.40
C LYS A 148 -2.39 -19.91 -0.69
N LEU A 149 -1.70 -19.45 0.35
CA LEU A 149 -0.43 -18.75 0.18
C LEU A 149 0.66 -19.69 -0.36
N ASN A 150 0.76 -20.91 0.18
CA ASN A 150 1.68 -21.93 -0.32
C ASN A 150 1.42 -22.28 -1.79
N GLU A 151 0.16 -22.33 -2.20
CA GLU A 151 -0.23 -22.60 -3.58
C GLU A 151 0.20 -21.48 -4.55
N VAL A 152 -0.12 -20.22 -4.21
CA VAL A 152 0.27 -19.07 -5.04
C VAL A 152 1.79 -18.89 -5.09
N LEU A 153 2.49 -19.27 -4.02
CA LEU A 153 3.96 -19.21 -3.95
C LEU A 153 4.65 -20.51 -4.40
N ARG A 154 3.96 -21.44 -5.07
CA ARG A 154 4.56 -22.73 -5.50
C ARG A 154 5.85 -22.54 -6.32
N GLN A 155 5.89 -21.52 -7.16
CA GLN A 155 7.07 -21.12 -7.96
C GLN A 155 7.64 -19.76 -7.54
N GLY A 156 7.13 -19.16 -6.46
CA GLY A 156 7.52 -17.85 -5.96
C GLY A 156 8.56 -17.92 -4.85
N ASP A 157 9.17 -16.77 -4.54
CA ASP A 157 10.06 -16.65 -3.39
C ASP A 157 9.26 -16.61 -2.09
N LYS A 158 9.28 -17.73 -1.37
CA LYS A 158 8.59 -17.90 -0.08
C LYS A 158 9.17 -17.01 1.02
N SER A 159 10.42 -16.56 0.90
CA SER A 159 11.06 -15.73 1.93
C SER A 159 10.40 -14.35 2.09
N LEU A 160 9.63 -13.91 1.09
CA LEU A 160 8.88 -12.66 1.12
C LEU A 160 7.67 -12.71 2.07
N PHE A 161 7.18 -13.91 2.39
CA PHE A 161 5.97 -14.12 3.20
C PHE A 161 6.18 -15.22 4.25
N PRO A 162 6.88 -14.91 5.35
CA PRO A 162 7.16 -15.89 6.40
C PRO A 162 5.86 -16.28 7.11
N LEU A 163 5.56 -17.58 7.12
CA LEU A 163 4.49 -18.22 7.88
C LEU A 163 4.96 -18.52 9.32
#